data_AF-A0A9W6Y5S9-F1
#
_entry.id   AF-A0A9W6Y5S9-F1
#
_cell.length_a   1.000
_cell.length_b   1.000
_cell.length_c   1.000
_cell.angle_alpha   90.00
_cell.angle_beta   90.00
_cell.angle_gamma   90.00
#
_symmetry.space_group_name_H-M   'P 1'
#
loop_
_entity.id
_entity.type
_entity.pdbx_description
1 polymer ?
#
loop_
_entity_poly.entity_id
_entity_poly.type
_entity_poly.pdbx_seq_one_letter_code
_entity_poly.pdbx_strand_id
1 'polypeptide(L)'
;MIRAWLRWSNSMSSPRTNLDQVVPVSGYKIKLSSSTGTPQIMLAVAFPTETLVSGLCADREYVATICAINLHGMSEFSADSDPVKTRKGRLSQSGI
;
A
#
# COMPACT_ATOMS: atom_id res chain seq x y z
N MET A 1 13.60 1.98 3.80
CA MET A 1 12.93 2.65 2.67
C MET A 1 12.30 1.52 1.88
N ILE A 2 10.98 1.40 1.95
CA ILE A 2 10.24 0.36 1.23
C ILE A 2 9.98 0.96 -0.16
N ARG A 3 10.71 0.48 -1.18
CA ARG A 3 10.45 0.81 -2.58
C ARG A 3 9.73 -0.39 -3.17
N ALA A 4 8.39 -0.35 -3.15
CA ALA A 4 7.59 -1.37 -3.80
C ALA A 4 7.45 -1.00 -5.28
N TRP A 5 8.20 -1.68 -6.15
CA TRP A 5 8.05 -1.56 -7.60
C TRP A 5 6.87 -2.44 -8.02
N LEU A 6 5.66 -1.90 -8.06
CA LEU A 6 4.57 -2.59 -8.76
C LEU A 6 4.68 -2.28 -10.24
N ARG A 7 5.22 -3.21 -11.02
CA ARG A 7 5.08 -3.22 -12.48
C ARG A 7 3.65 -3.65 -12.79
N TRP A 8 2.85 -2.72 -13.28
CA TRP A 8 1.44 -2.94 -13.58
C TRP A 8 1.32 -3.99 -14.69
N SER A 9 0.93 -5.19 -14.32
CA SER A 9 0.48 -6.19 -15.28
C SER A 9 -1.02 -5.98 -15.44
N ASN A 10 -1.47 -5.85 -16.68
CA ASN A 10 -2.82 -5.49 -17.13
C ASN A 10 -3.92 -6.52 -16.76
N SER A 11 -3.80 -7.19 -15.61
CA SER A 11 -4.55 -8.38 -15.21
C SER A 11 -4.94 -8.33 -13.74
N MET A 12 -5.45 -7.19 -13.24
CA MET A 12 -6.31 -7.20 -12.06
C MET A 12 -7.74 -7.12 -12.53
N SER A 13 -8.47 -8.22 -12.33
CA SER A 13 -9.88 -8.37 -12.66
C SER A 13 -10.67 -7.19 -12.10
N SER A 14 -11.34 -6.46 -12.99
CA SER A 14 -12.27 -5.40 -12.61
C SER A 14 -13.30 -5.94 -11.61
N PRO A 15 -13.69 -5.18 -10.57
CA PRO A 15 -14.86 -5.55 -9.79
C PRO A 15 -16.03 -5.73 -10.76
N ARG A 16 -16.56 -6.96 -10.84
CA ARG A 16 -17.58 -7.36 -11.81
C ARG A 16 -18.77 -6.39 -11.75
N THR A 17 -18.99 -5.63 -12.83
CA THR A 17 -20.23 -5.59 -13.66
C THR A 17 -20.25 -4.31 -14.53
N ASN A 18 -20.54 -4.49 -15.82
CA ASN A 18 -20.75 -3.49 -16.89
C ASN A 18 -19.48 -3.04 -17.67
N LEU A 19 -19.32 -3.58 -18.88
CA LEU A 19 -18.14 -3.43 -19.76
C LEU A 19 -18.26 -2.24 -20.75
N ASP A 20 -19.10 -1.24 -20.46
CA ASP A 20 -19.26 -0.06 -21.34
C ASP A 20 -18.78 1.25 -20.71
N GLN A 21 -18.37 1.24 -19.44
CA GLN A 21 -17.90 2.45 -18.75
C GLN A 21 -16.59 2.19 -18.01
N VAL A 22 -15.49 2.70 -18.57
CA VAL A 22 -14.21 2.79 -17.85
C VAL A 22 -14.35 3.87 -16.78
N VAL A 23 -14.64 3.47 -15.54
CA VAL A 23 -14.66 4.40 -14.40
C VAL A 23 -13.23 4.55 -13.87
N PRO A 24 -12.68 5.78 -13.84
CA PRO A 24 -11.31 5.99 -13.41
C PRO A 24 -11.12 5.65 -11.94
N VAL A 25 -9.95 5.11 -11.62
CA VAL A 25 -9.52 4.91 -10.23
C VAL A 25 -9.34 6.29 -9.59
N SER A 26 -9.99 6.50 -8.44
CA SER A 26 -9.92 7.72 -7.65
C SER A 26 -8.91 7.62 -6.50
N GLY A 27 -8.61 6.41 -6.04
CA GLY A 27 -7.63 6.18 -4.99
C GLY A 27 -7.30 4.72 -4.75
N TYR A 28 -6.55 4.48 -3.68
CA TYR A 28 -6.13 3.17 -3.24
C TYR A 28 -6.24 3.05 -1.72
N LYS A 29 -6.62 1.86 -1.25
CA LYS A 29 -6.50 1.49 0.16
C LYS A 29 -5.33 0.53 0.31
N ILE A 30 -4.38 0.94 1.13
CA ILE A 30 -3.14 0.20 1.42
C ILE A 30 -3.26 -0.38 2.82
N LYS A 31 -3.06 -1.68 2.94
CA LYS A 31 -3.00 -2.39 4.21
C LYS A 31 -1.57 -2.87 4.43
N LEU A 32 -0.99 -2.49 5.56
CA LEU A 32 0.29 -2.97 6.03
C LEU A 32 0.10 -3.94 7.16
N SER A 33 0.56 -5.17 6.97
CA SER A 33 0.51 -6.23 7.97
C SER A 33 1.92 -6.56 8.44
N SER A 34 2.06 -6.91 9.72
CA SER A 34 3.29 -7.39 10.35
C SER A 34 2.98 -8.70 11.06
N SER A 35 3.99 -9.54 11.29
CA SER A 35 3.85 -10.77 12.08
C SER A 35 3.38 -10.52 13.51
N THR A 36 3.62 -9.30 14.00
CA THR A 36 3.19 -8.84 15.32
C THR A 36 2.47 -7.50 15.21
N GLY A 37 1.27 -7.41 15.78
CA GLY A 37 0.48 -6.18 15.87
C GLY A 37 -0.75 -6.12 14.95
N THR A 38 -1.52 -5.05 15.10
CA THR A 38 -2.68 -4.77 14.26
C THR A 38 -2.23 -4.25 12.88
N PRO A 39 -2.92 -4.63 11.80
CA PRO A 39 -2.62 -4.11 10.48
C PRO A 39 -2.92 -2.60 10.42
N GLN A 40 -2.01 -1.83 9.84
CA GLN A 40 -2.19 -0.40 9.62
C GLN A 40 -2.84 -0.17 8.26
N ILE A 41 -3.83 0.71 8.22
CA ILE A 41 -4.57 1.05 7.00
C ILE A 41 -4.27 2.49 6.58
N MET A 42 -4.05 2.69 5.30
CA MET A 42 -3.84 4.01 4.69
C MET A 42 -4.67 4.16 3.43
N LEU A 43 -5.05 5.41 3.14
CA LEU A 43 -5.68 5.78 1.88
C LEU A 43 -4.71 6.67 1.08
N ALA A 44 -4.60 6.40 -0.21
CA ALA A 44 -3.82 7.18 -1.14
C ALA A 44 -4.71 7.65 -2.30
N VAL A 45 -4.45 8.85 -2.81
CA VAL A 45 -5.05 9.33 -4.06
C VAL A 45 -4.48 8.54 -5.24
N ALA A 46 -5.21 8.51 -6.37
CA ALA A 46 -4.79 7.72 -7.53
C ALA A 46 -3.50 8.25 -8.19
N PHE A 47 -3.21 9.54 -8.04
CA PHE A 47 -2.04 10.21 -8.62
C PHE A 47 -1.39 11.18 -7.62
N PRO A 48 -0.06 11.10 -7.42
CA PRO A 48 0.88 10.15 -8.01
C PRO A 48 0.66 8.72 -7.51
N THR A 49 1.13 7.73 -8.26
CA THR A 49 0.99 6.28 -7.95
C THR A 49 2.00 5.79 -6.91
N GLU A 50 2.70 6.71 -6.26
CA GLU A 50 3.69 6.45 -5.24
C GLU A 50 3.28 7.17 -3.96
N THR A 51 3.44 6.51 -2.81
CA THR A 51 3.17 7.12 -1.52
C THR A 51 4.19 6.68 -0.48
N LEU A 52 4.47 7.57 0.47
CA LEU A 52 5.33 7.30 1.60
C LEU A 52 4.50 6.87 2.79
N VAL A 53 4.86 5.72 3.37
CA VAL A 53 4.27 5.26 4.61
C VAL A 53 5.18 5.60 5.79
N SER A 54 4.63 6.38 6.72
CA SER A 54 5.31 6.85 7.94
C SER A 54 4.61 6.32 9.20
N GLY A 55 5.25 6.50 10.36
CA GLY A 55 4.70 6.06 11.65
C GLY A 55 4.80 4.55 11.92
N LEU A 56 5.57 3.82 11.11
CA LEU A 56 5.83 2.40 11.33
C LEU A 56 6.80 2.18 12.49
N CYS A 57 6.59 1.07 13.21
CA CYS A 57 7.51 0.65 14.25
C CYS A 57 8.88 0.32 13.64
N ALA A 58 9.95 0.74 14.32
CA ALA A 58 11.32 0.48 13.90
C ALA A 58 11.71 -1.00 14.07
N ASP A 59 12.64 -1.49 13.24
CA ASP A 59 13.13 -2.88 13.27
C ASP A 59 12.04 -3.95 13.05
N ARG A 60 10.95 -3.59 12.38
CA ARG A 60 9.79 -4.47 12.13
C ARG A 60 9.61 -4.70 10.63
N GLU A 61 9.23 -5.92 10.28
CA GLU A 61 8.91 -6.32 8.91
C GLU A 61 7.44 -6.10 8.60
N TYR A 62 7.18 -5.56 7.41
CA TYR A 62 5.84 -5.31 6.91
C TYR A 62 5.65 -5.87 5.51
N VAL A 63 4.46 -6.41 5.24
CA VAL A 63 3.95 -6.73 3.90
C VAL A 63 2.81 -5.79 3.56
N ALA A 64 2.74 -5.36 2.30
CA ALA A 64 1.71 -4.46 1.81
C ALA A 64 0.72 -5.19 0.89
N THR A 65 -0.57 -4.90 1.06
CA THR A 65 -1.62 -5.24 0.10
C THR A 65 -2.39 -3.99 -0.28
N ILE A 66 -2.84 -3.92 -1.54
CA ILE A 66 -3.48 -2.73 -2.08
C ILE A 66 -4.77 -3.12 -2.81
N CYS A 67 -5.85 -2.34 -2.64
CA CYS A 67 -7.00 -2.38 -3.54
C CYS A 67 -7.27 -0.99 -4.13
N ALA A 68 -7.79 -0.98 -5.35
CA ALA A 68 -8.19 0.23 -6.06
C ALA A 68 -9.58 0.68 -5.61
N ILE A 69 -9.81 1.98 -5.62
CA ILE A 69 -11.07 2.63 -5.29
C ILE A 69 -11.54 3.42 -6.51
N ASN A 70 -12.80 3.28 -6.88
CA ASN A 70 -13.48 4.12 -7.86
C ASN A 70 -14.91 4.44 -7.41
N LEU A 71 -15.71 5.05 -8.28
CA LEU A 71 -17.11 5.40 -7.97
C LEU A 71 -17.96 4.19 -7.54
N HIS A 72 -17.64 2.99 -8.03
CA HIS A 72 -18.39 1.76 -7.73
C HIS A 72 -17.93 1.05 -6.45
N GLY A 73 -16.85 1.52 -5.82
CA GLY A 73 -16.33 0.97 -4.58
C GLY A 73 -14.89 0.47 -4.72
N MET A 74 -14.56 -0.59 -3.98
CA MET A 74 -13.20 -1.12 -3.91
C MET A 74 -13.05 -2.42 -4.69
N SER A 75 -11.89 -2.62 -5.32
CA SER A 75 -11.48 -3.93 -5.84
C SER A 75 -11.15 -4.92 -4.71
N GLU A 76 -10.88 -6.17 -5.07
CA GLU A 76 -10.16 -7.09 -4.18
C GLU A 76 -8.75 -6.57 -3.89
N PHE A 77 -8.19 -6.97 -2.76
CA PHE A 77 -6.80 -6.69 -2.43
C PHE A 77 -5.86 -7.50 -3.33
N SER A 78 -4.72 -6.88 -3.66
CA SER A 78 -3.61 -7.54 -4.32
C SER A 78 -3.05 -8.71 -3.50
N ALA A 79 -2.21 -9.52 -4.14
CA ALA A 79 -1.26 -10.35 -3.40
C ALA A 79 -0.36 -9.50 -2.49
N ASP A 80 0.20 -10.14 -1.46
CA ASP A 80 1.18 -9.51 -0.57
C ASP A 80 2.42 -9.06 -1.37
N SER A 81 2.96 -7.90 -1.01
CA SER A 81 4.29 -7.51 -1.46
C SER A 81 5.38 -8.38 -0.84
N ASP A 82 6.60 -8.30 -1.38
CA ASP A 82 7.77 -8.77 -0.64
C ASP A 82 7.85 -8.08 0.74
N PRO A 83 8.30 -8.81 1.79
CA PRO A 83 8.44 -8.25 3.12
C PRO A 83 9.55 -7.20 3.14
N VAL A 84 9.30 -6.07 3.80
CA VAL A 84 10.31 -5.04 3.96
C VAL A 84 10.47 -4.62 5.41
N LYS A 85 11.72 -4.64 5.86
CA LYS A 85 12.11 -4.27 7.21
C LYS A 85 12.32 -2.77 7.35
N THR A 86 11.68 -2.16 8.35
CA THR A 86 11.93 -0.76 8.72
C THR A 86 13.32 -0.63 9.35
N ARG A 87 14.00 0.50 9.12
CA ARG A 87 15.30 0.74 9.77
C ARG A 87 15.08 1.02 11.26
N LYS A 88 16.03 0.61 12.10
CA LYS A 88 16.15 1.18 13.45
C LYS A 88 16.27 2.69 13.30
N GLY A 89 15.40 3.45 13.98
CA GLY A 89 15.58 4.88 14.10
C GLY A 89 16.96 5.11 14.74
N ARG A 90 17.89 5.75 14.01
CA ARG A 90 19.12 6.21 14.63
C ARG A 90 18.70 7.33 15.58
N LEU A 91 18.64 7.05 16.87
CA LEU A 91 18.70 8.12 17.86
C LEU A 91 19.96 8.90 17.53
N SER A 92 19.80 10.12 17.03
CA SER A 92 20.88 11.08 17.00
C SER A 92 21.31 11.24 18.46
N GLN A 93 22.39 10.59 18.87
CA GLN A 93 23.15 11.05 20.02
C GLN A 93 23.70 12.43 19.64
N SER A 94 22.92 13.46 19.91
CA SER A 94 23.46 14.79 20.13
C SER A 94 24.16 14.76 21.48
N GLY A 95 25.45 14.38 21.48
CA GLY A 95 26.42 15.11 22.31
C GLY A 95 26.44 16.54 21.77
N ILE A 96 26.49 17.59 22.57
CA ILE A 96 27.43 17.89 23.66
C ILE A 96 26.67 18.68 24.73
#